data_AF-Q4RAS3-F1
#
_entry.id   AF-Q4RAS3-F1
#
_cell.length_a   1.000
_cell.length_b   1.000
_cell.length_c   1.000
_cell.angle_alpha   90.00
_cell.angle_beta   90.00
_cell.angle_gamma   90.00
#
_symmetry.space_group_name_H-M   'P 1'
#
loop_
_entity.id
_entity.type
_entity.pdbx_description
1 polymer ?
#
loop_
_entity_poly.entity_id
_entity_poly.type
_entity_poly.pdbx_seq_one_letter_code
_entity_poly.pdbx_strand_id
1 'polypeptide(L)'
;ISSDKLVKLLNILEKNIQDGSKLSTMMNHDHDAEDEEKLWRDLIMERVTKSADACLTALNIMTSAHMPKAVYIEDVIERVLQFTKFHLQNTLYPQYDPVYRVDPHGGEDTILLFF
;
A
#
# COMPACT_ATOMS: atom_id res chain seq x y z
N ILE A 1 -12.55 22.74 10.85
CA ILE A 1 -11.73 22.80 9.61
C ILE A 1 -12.70 22.93 8.43
N SER A 2 -12.37 23.71 7.38
CA SER A 2 -13.24 23.80 6.19
C SER A 2 -13.10 22.58 5.28
N SER A 3 -14.16 22.22 4.56
CA SER A 3 -14.16 21.15 3.55
C SER A 3 -13.03 21.31 2.54
N ASP A 4 -12.79 22.52 2.05
CA ASP A 4 -11.80 22.77 1.01
C ASP A 4 -10.38 22.47 1.46
N LYS A 5 -10.08 22.68 2.75
CA LYS A 5 -8.79 22.32 3.33
C LYS A 5 -8.64 20.80 3.45
N LEU A 6 -9.71 20.10 3.79
CA LEU A 6 -9.72 18.63 3.86
C LEU A 6 -9.58 18.00 2.48
N VAL A 7 -10.26 18.53 1.47
CA VAL A 7 -10.12 18.08 0.09
C VAL A 7 -8.66 18.23 -0.39
N LYS A 8 -8.05 19.40 -0.15
CA LYS A 8 -6.63 19.61 -0.48
C LYS A 8 -5.71 18.66 0.27
N LEU A 9 -5.98 18.42 1.57
CA LEU A 9 -5.20 17.48 2.37
C LEU A 9 -5.34 16.04 1.84
N LEU A 10 -6.55 15.60 1.51
CA LEU A 10 -6.80 14.28 0.95
C LEU A 10 -6.11 14.07 -0.40
N ASN A 11 -6.06 15.10 -1.26
CA ASN A 11 -5.29 15.04 -2.51
C ASN A 11 -3.77 14.95 -2.29
N ILE A 12 -3.25 15.50 -1.18
CA ILE A 12 -1.85 15.31 -0.80
C ILE A 12 -1.63 13.88 -0.27
N LEU A 13 -2.57 13.38 0.55
CA LEU A 13 -2.53 12.01 1.05
C LEU A 13 -2.61 10.98 -0.08
N GLU A 14 -3.40 11.23 -1.13
CA GLU A 14 -3.47 10.40 -2.33
C GLU A 14 -2.07 10.14 -2.92
N LYS A 15 -1.29 11.21 -3.10
CA LYS A 15 0.09 11.12 -3.63
C LYS A 15 0.99 10.34 -2.68
N ASN A 16 0.88 10.59 -1.38
CA ASN A 16 1.65 9.85 -0.37
C ASN A 16 1.31 8.36 -0.35
N ILE A 17 0.06 7.97 -0.63
CA ILE A 17 -0.33 6.56 -0.73
C ILE A 17 0.23 5.94 -2.02
N GLN A 18 0.19 6.69 -3.12
CA GLN A 18 0.73 6.26 -4.41
C GLN A 18 2.22 5.93 -4.34
N ASP A 19 3.00 6.73 -3.60
CA ASP A 19 4.46 6.53 -3.44
C ASP A 19 4.83 5.13 -2.91
N GLY A 20 3.98 4.51 -2.08
CA GLY A 20 4.21 3.19 -1.50
C GLY A 20 3.41 2.05 -2.14
N SER A 21 2.55 2.32 -3.12
CA SER A 21 1.55 1.36 -3.63
C SER A 21 2.11 0.21 -4.47
N LYS A 22 3.37 0.28 -4.91
CA LYS A 22 4.01 -0.76 -5.75
C LYS A 22 5.45 -1.08 -5.36
N LEU A 23 5.86 -0.72 -4.14
CA LEU A 23 7.19 -1.05 -3.65
C LEU A 23 7.21 -2.50 -3.19
N SER A 24 7.96 -3.36 -3.90
CA SER A 24 8.20 -4.73 -3.48
C SER A 24 9.06 -4.75 -2.23
N THR A 25 8.61 -5.46 -1.21
CA THR A 25 9.33 -5.67 0.06
C THR A 25 10.21 -6.93 0.02
N MET A 26 10.11 -7.73 -1.05
CA MET A 26 10.81 -8.99 -1.21
C MET A 26 11.98 -8.81 -2.19
N MET A 27 13.21 -9.06 -1.74
CA MET A 27 14.42 -9.09 -2.57
C MET A 27 15.04 -10.49 -2.54
N ASN A 28 15.57 -10.94 -3.69
CA ASN A 28 16.26 -12.22 -3.83
C ASN A 28 17.60 -12.17 -3.09
N HIS A 29 17.85 -13.20 -2.29
CA HIS A 29 18.99 -13.28 -1.40
C HIS A 29 20.23 -13.77 -2.17
N ASP A 30 21.02 -12.85 -2.71
CA ASP A 30 22.39 -13.13 -3.15
C ASP A 30 23.36 -12.65 -2.07
N HIS A 31 24.15 -13.57 -1.54
CA HIS A 31 24.90 -13.46 -0.28
C HIS A 31 26.03 -12.41 -0.23
N ASP A 32 26.34 -11.70 -1.32
CA ASP A 32 27.52 -10.82 -1.37
C ASP A 32 27.23 -9.35 -0.97
N ALA A 33 26.00 -9.00 -0.61
CA ALA A 33 25.58 -7.62 -0.31
C ALA A 33 24.65 -7.45 0.91
N GLU A 34 24.78 -8.28 1.96
CA GLU A 34 23.84 -8.34 3.10
C GLU A 34 23.56 -6.99 3.79
N ASP A 35 24.58 -6.15 4.02
CA ASP A 35 24.40 -4.85 4.70
C ASP A 35 23.68 -3.82 3.82
N GLU A 36 24.01 -3.78 2.53
CA GLU A 36 23.35 -2.88 1.58
C GLU A 36 21.90 -3.32 1.39
N GLU A 37 21.66 -4.63 1.19
CA GLU A 37 20.33 -5.21 1.06
C GLU A 37 19.45 -4.90 2.28
N LYS A 38 20.01 -5.01 3.48
CA LYS A 38 19.31 -4.65 4.71
C LYS A 38 18.93 -3.17 4.75
N LEU A 39 19.84 -2.27 4.41
CA LEU A 39 19.56 -0.84 4.36
C LEU A 39 18.46 -0.52 3.33
N TRP A 40 18.52 -1.15 2.14
CA TRP A 40 17.49 -1.04 1.12
C TRP A 40 16.12 -1.52 1.63
N ARG A 41 16.06 -2.66 2.33
CA ARG A 41 14.82 -3.18 2.94
C ARG A 41 14.25 -2.21 3.97
N ASP A 42 15.09 -1.68 4.86
CA ASP A 42 14.65 -0.71 5.88
C ASP A 42 14.07 0.56 5.23
N LEU A 43 14.71 1.09 4.19
CA LEU A 43 14.23 2.23 3.41
C LEU A 43 12.89 1.95 2.71
N ILE A 44 12.72 0.76 2.13
CA ILE A 44 11.47 0.37 1.50
C ILE A 44 10.35 0.23 2.53
N MET A 45 10.61 -0.42 3.66
CA MET A 45 9.63 -0.59 4.73
C MET A 45 9.22 0.74 5.36
N GLU A 46 10.14 1.69 5.53
CA GLU A 46 9.83 3.04 5.98
C GLU A 46 8.83 3.72 5.03
N ARG A 47 9.06 3.62 3.71
CA ARG A 47 8.15 4.19 2.69
C ARG A 47 6.78 3.54 2.71
N VAL A 48 6.73 2.20 2.80
CA VAL A 48 5.47 1.45 2.88
C VAL A 48 4.68 1.84 4.13
N THR A 49 5.35 1.95 5.28
CA THR A 49 4.72 2.35 6.55
C THR A 49 4.17 3.77 6.46
N LYS A 50 4.94 4.72 5.93
CA LYS A 50 4.48 6.09 5.70
C LYS A 50 3.25 6.16 4.80
N SER A 51 3.19 5.36 3.74
CA SER A 51 2.02 5.29 2.86
C SER A 51 0.82 4.63 3.54
N ALA A 52 1.04 3.65 4.43
CA ALA A 52 -0.02 3.05 5.24
C ALA A 52 -0.62 4.06 6.24
N ASP A 53 0.21 4.87 6.89
CA ASP A 53 -0.24 5.96 7.77
C ASP A 53 -1.06 7.01 7.00
N ALA A 54 -0.68 7.30 5.75
CA ALA A 54 -1.45 8.17 4.87
C ALA A 54 -2.83 7.57 4.53
N CYS A 55 -2.91 6.26 4.27
CA CYS A 55 -4.18 5.55 4.07
C CYS A 55 -5.07 5.69 5.31
N LEU A 56 -4.52 5.38 6.49
CA LEU A 56 -5.25 5.44 7.75
C LEU A 56 -5.77 6.85 8.04
N THR A 57 -4.94 7.87 7.81
CA THR A 57 -5.32 9.27 7.98
C THR A 57 -6.45 9.67 7.03
N ALA A 58 -6.35 9.29 5.75
CA ALA A 58 -7.37 9.58 4.75
C ALA A 58 -8.72 8.92 5.11
N LEU A 59 -8.69 7.64 5.49
CA LEU A 59 -9.87 6.91 5.94
C LEU A 59 -10.49 7.57 7.17
N ASN A 60 -9.71 7.86 8.21
CA ASN A 60 -10.21 8.50 9.43
C ASN A 60 -10.89 9.85 9.14
N ILE A 61 -10.35 10.65 8.22
CA ILE A 61 -10.98 11.91 7.79
C ILE A 61 -12.33 11.61 7.13
N MET A 62 -12.39 10.69 6.17
CA MET A 62 -13.60 10.40 5.40
C MET A 62 -14.69 9.71 6.23
N THR A 63 -14.33 8.90 7.22
CA THR A 63 -15.28 8.14 8.06
C THR A 63 -15.68 8.86 9.35
N SER A 64 -15.15 10.06 9.60
CA SER A 64 -15.55 10.87 10.75
C SER A 64 -17.02 11.28 10.67
N ALA A 65 -17.64 11.50 11.84
CA ALA A 65 -19.03 11.93 11.90
C ALA A 65 -19.24 13.31 11.25
N HIS A 66 -20.41 13.51 10.63
CA HIS A 66 -20.83 14.78 10.01
C HIS A 66 -19.91 15.33 8.92
N MET A 67 -19.18 14.46 8.22
CA MET A 67 -18.33 14.88 7.12
C MET A 67 -19.14 15.21 5.85
N PRO A 68 -18.85 16.36 5.21
CA PRO A 68 -19.56 16.77 4.00
C PRO A 68 -19.21 15.88 2.81
N LYS A 69 -20.16 15.69 1.88
CA LYS A 69 -20.02 14.81 0.71
C LYS A 69 -18.76 15.07 -0.13
N ALA A 70 -18.31 16.32 -0.22
CA ALA A 70 -17.12 16.69 -0.99
C ALA A 70 -15.81 16.06 -0.48
N VAL A 71 -15.79 15.52 0.74
CA VAL A 71 -14.60 14.91 1.34
C VAL A 71 -14.47 13.42 0.97
N TYR A 72 -15.51 12.80 0.40
CA TYR A 72 -15.44 11.44 -0.11
C TYR A 72 -14.88 11.45 -1.53
N ILE A 73 -13.56 11.49 -1.65
CA ILE A 73 -12.84 11.57 -2.92
C ILE A 73 -12.64 10.15 -3.45
N GLU A 74 -13.27 9.81 -4.56
CA GLU A 74 -13.22 8.48 -5.18
C GLU A 74 -11.78 8.04 -5.49
N ASP A 75 -10.96 8.94 -6.03
CA ASP A 75 -9.55 8.67 -6.33
C ASP A 75 -8.74 8.25 -5.10
N VAL A 76 -9.02 8.85 -3.93
CA VAL A 76 -8.35 8.51 -2.67
C VAL A 76 -8.79 7.13 -2.18
N ILE A 77 -10.08 6.82 -2.29
CA ILE A 77 -10.62 5.50 -1.91
C ILE A 77 -10.01 4.41 -2.78
N GLU A 78 -10.02 4.59 -4.10
CA GLU A 78 -9.44 3.67 -5.07
C GLU A 78 -7.95 3.46 -4.79
N ARG A 79 -7.21 4.52 -4.46
CA ARG A 79 -5.79 4.43 -4.12
C ARG A 79 -5.55 3.60 -2.86
N VAL A 80 -6.36 3.74 -1.82
CA VAL A 80 -6.28 2.93 -0.59
C VAL A 80 -6.56 1.46 -0.89
N LEU A 81 -7.57 1.16 -1.72
CA LEU A 81 -7.91 -0.21 -2.12
C LEU A 81 -6.75 -0.86 -2.89
N GLN A 82 -6.18 -0.16 -3.85
CA GLN A 82 -5.03 -0.63 -4.63
C GLN A 82 -3.80 -0.89 -3.76
N PHE A 83 -3.47 0.05 -2.86
CA PHE A 83 -2.37 -0.11 -1.91
C PHE A 83 -2.55 -1.38 -1.06
N THR A 84 -3.75 -1.56 -0.51
CA THR A 84 -4.08 -2.70 0.36
C THR A 84 -3.99 -4.01 -0.41
N LYS A 85 -4.59 -4.08 -1.61
CA LYS A 85 -4.55 -5.26 -2.47
C LYS A 85 -3.11 -5.66 -2.81
N PHE A 86 -2.30 -4.69 -3.25
CA PHE A 86 -0.92 -4.95 -3.63
C PHE A 86 -0.10 -5.52 -2.46
N HIS A 87 -0.14 -4.89 -1.28
CA HIS A 87 0.65 -5.33 -0.13
C HIS A 87 0.15 -6.63 0.50
N LEU A 88 -1.16 -6.92 0.42
CA LEU A 88 -1.66 -8.25 0.78
C LEU A 88 -1.05 -9.32 -0.12
N GLN A 89 -1.14 -9.13 -1.43
CA GLN A 89 -0.73 -10.12 -2.42
C GLN A 89 0.79 -10.32 -2.51
N ASN A 90 1.57 -9.24 -2.39
CA ASN A 90 3.00 -9.27 -2.68
C ASN A 90 3.88 -9.26 -1.43
N THR A 91 3.35 -8.86 -0.27
CA THR A 91 4.11 -8.79 0.99
C THR A 91 3.56 -9.78 2.01
N LEU A 92 2.29 -9.64 2.39
CA LEU A 92 1.75 -10.41 3.51
C LEU A 92 1.56 -11.88 3.15
N TYR A 93 0.77 -12.19 2.12
CA TYR A 93 0.46 -13.59 1.79
C TYR A 93 1.71 -14.45 1.55
N PRO A 94 2.70 -14.04 0.73
CA PRO A 94 3.90 -14.84 0.48
C PRO A 94 4.78 -15.07 1.72
N GLN A 95 4.73 -14.15 2.68
CA GLN A 95 5.47 -14.26 3.94
C GLN A 95 4.79 -15.21 4.93
N TYR A 96 3.46 -15.19 5.02
CA TYR A 96 2.70 -16.00 5.98
C TYR A 96 2.35 -17.40 5.45
N ASP A 97 2.16 -17.56 4.14
CA ASP A 97 1.80 -18.84 3.52
C ASP A 97 2.58 -19.03 2.19
N PRO A 98 3.46 -20.05 2.10
CA PRO A 98 4.23 -20.35 0.89
C PRO A 98 3.40 -20.58 -0.38
N VAL A 99 2.13 -20.98 -0.27
CA VAL A 99 1.22 -21.18 -1.43
C VAL A 99 1.08 -19.91 -2.28
N TYR A 100 1.24 -18.74 -1.65
CA TYR A 100 1.12 -17.45 -2.34
C TYR A 100 2.46 -16.90 -2.83
N ARG A 101 3.58 -17.62 -2.64
CA ARG A 101 4.84 -17.24 -3.28
C ARG A 101 4.70 -17.47 -4.76
N VAL A 102 4.77 -16.39 -5.55
CA VAL A 102 4.66 -16.46 -7.00
C VAL A 102 5.79 -17.36 -7.52
N ASP A 103 5.41 -18.48 -8.13
CA ASP A 103 6.36 -19.37 -8.80
C ASP A 103 6.91 -18.65 -10.04
N PRO A 104 8.23 -18.57 -10.25
CA PRO A 104 8.81 -17.96 -11.44
C PRO A 104 8.38 -18.62 -12.76
N HIS A 105 7.67 -19.75 -12.74
CA HIS A 105 7.17 -20.47 -13.92
C HIS A 105 5.72 -20.14 -14.37
N GLY A 106 5.19 -18.96 -14.03
CA GLY A 106 4.07 -18.36 -14.78
C GLY A 106 2.70 -18.98 -14.53
N GLY A 107 2.24 -18.93 -13.28
CA GLY A 107 0.86 -19.26 -12.91
C GLY A 107 0.07 -18.03 -12.43
N GLU A 108 -0.09 -16.99 -13.26
CA GLU A 108 -0.79 -15.76 -12.87
C GLU A 108 -2.32 -15.92 -12.64
N ASP A 109 -2.92 -17.09 -12.92
CA ASP A 109 -4.39 -17.18 -13.03
C ASP A 109 -5.15 -17.90 -11.91
N THR A 110 -4.50 -18.49 -10.89
CA THR A 110 -5.25 -19.35 -9.93
C THR A 110 -5.72 -18.62 -8.66
N ILE A 111 -5.09 -17.51 -8.28
CA ILE A 111 -5.44 -16.79 -7.03
C ILE A 111 -6.66 -15.87 -7.23
N LEU A 112 -7.00 -15.52 -8.48
CA LEU A 112 -8.20 -14.74 -8.81
C LEU A 112 -9.52 -15.53 -8.71
N LEU A 113 -9.48 -16.84 -8.40
CA LEU A 113 -10.69 -17.67 -8.32
C LEU A 113 -11.29 -17.80 -6.91
N PHE A 114 -10.69 -17.19 -5.88
CA PHE A 114 -11.15 -17.35 -4.49
C PHE A 114 -11.52 -16.06 -3.74
N PHE A 115 -11.53 -14.90 -4.40
CA PHE A 115 -12.04 -13.63 -3.87
C PHE A 115 -12.80 -12.86 -4.94
#